data_AF-A0A2V9CA58-F1
#
_entry.id   AF-A0A2V9CA58-F1
#
_cell.length_a   1.000
_cell.length_b   1.000
_cell.length_c   1.000
_cell.angle_alpha   90.00
_cell.angle_beta   90.00
_cell.angle_gamma   90.00
#
_symmetry.space_group_name_H-M   'P 1'
#
loop_
_entity.id
_entity.type
_entity.pdbx_description
1 polymer ?
#
loop_
_entity_poly.entity_id
_entity_poly.type
_entity_poly.pdbx_seq_one_letter_code
_entity_poly.pdbx_strand_id
1 'polypeptide(L)'
;MPSPRTQPPWEFLLSASRNSLQSYELSRLAHAANLRKEIGALLDQWMEENASAMLARWLIEQRERPHRASEHTTSGDLFPASGHSAPNCVPSSGPHSVSDNVFADRPAHSAVIRGPA
;
A
#
# COMPACT_ATOMS: atom_id res chain seq x y z
N MET A 1 11.21 27.85 -20.77
CA MET A 1 11.22 27.65 -22.24
C MET A 1 9.87 27.08 -22.65
N PRO A 2 9.08 27.74 -23.51
CA PRO A 2 7.79 27.20 -23.94
C PRO A 2 8.03 25.92 -24.75
N SER A 3 7.41 24.81 -24.36
CA SER A 3 7.53 23.52 -25.03
C SER A 3 6.78 23.56 -26.38
N PRO A 4 7.46 23.52 -27.54
CA PRO A 4 6.85 23.87 -28.81
C PRO A 4 5.99 22.75 -29.44
N ARG A 5 5.37 21.85 -28.66
CA ARG A 5 4.91 20.54 -29.20
C ARG A 5 3.54 20.02 -28.74
N THR A 6 2.60 20.88 -28.41
CA THR A 6 1.20 20.45 -28.16
C THR A 6 0.27 20.70 -29.35
N GLN A 7 0.63 21.58 -30.28
CA GLN A 7 -0.23 21.89 -31.41
C GLN A 7 -0.02 20.88 -32.56
N PRO A 8 -1.09 20.34 -33.16
CA PRO A 8 -0.96 19.50 -34.33
C PRO A 8 -0.46 20.31 -35.55
N PRO A 9 0.26 19.68 -36.49
CA PRO A 9 0.82 20.35 -37.65
C PRO A 9 -0.26 20.62 -38.71
N TRP A 10 -1.05 21.68 -38.51
CA TRP A 10 -2.24 21.98 -39.32
C TRP A 10 -1.96 22.12 -40.82
N GLU A 11 -0.87 22.78 -41.21
CA GLU A 11 -0.53 22.95 -42.64
C GLU A 11 -0.35 21.61 -43.36
N PHE A 12 0.30 20.65 -42.70
CA PHE A 12 0.45 19.29 -43.21
C PHE A 12 -0.91 18.58 -43.23
N LEU A 13 -1.69 18.65 -42.16
CA LEU A 13 -2.96 17.95 -42.07
C LEU A 13 -3.98 18.40 -43.12
N LEU A 14 -3.95 19.69 -43.50
CA LEU A 14 -4.87 20.27 -44.48
C LEU A 14 -4.42 20.04 -45.94
N SER A 15 -3.13 19.82 -46.19
CA SER A 15 -2.57 19.67 -47.54
C SER A 15 -2.17 18.23 -47.90
N ALA A 16 -2.06 17.33 -46.93
CA ALA A 16 -1.58 15.97 -47.13
C ALA A 16 -2.59 15.07 -47.86
N SER A 17 -2.06 14.07 -48.57
CA SER A 17 -2.86 13.00 -49.15
C SER A 17 -3.47 12.10 -48.06
N ARG A 18 -4.53 11.36 -48.41
CA ARG A 18 -5.16 10.39 -47.51
C ARG A 18 -4.17 9.34 -46.97
N ASN A 19 -3.27 8.83 -47.81
CA ASN A 19 -2.27 7.83 -47.40
C ASN A 19 -1.27 8.42 -46.38
N SER A 20 -0.83 9.66 -46.60
CA SER A 20 0.03 10.39 -45.68
C SER A 20 -0.66 10.65 -44.33
N LEU A 21 -1.97 10.99 -44.35
CA LEU A 21 -2.76 11.16 -43.14
C LEU A 21 -2.92 9.86 -42.35
N GLN A 22 -3.18 8.74 -43.01
CA GLN A 22 -3.25 7.41 -42.35
C GLN A 22 -1.91 7.02 -41.71
N SER A 23 -0.80 7.26 -42.42
CA SER A 23 0.54 7.00 -41.89
C SER A 23 0.84 7.89 -40.68
N TYR A 24 0.43 9.16 -40.73
CA TYR A 24 0.52 10.08 -39.61
C TYR A 24 -0.30 9.60 -38.41
N GLU A 25 -1.57 9.21 -38.61
CA GLU A 25 -2.43 8.67 -37.57
C GLU A 25 -1.80 7.45 -36.88
N LEU A 26 -1.37 6.45 -37.66
CA LEU A 26 -0.71 5.25 -37.13
C LEU A 26 0.53 5.60 -36.30
N SER A 27 1.36 6.52 -36.79
CA SER A 27 2.54 7.00 -36.07
C SER A 27 2.16 7.66 -34.74
N ARG A 28 1.10 8.48 -34.70
CA ARG A 28 0.61 9.12 -33.48
C ARG A 28 0.03 8.12 -32.48
N LEU A 29 -0.72 7.12 -32.94
CA LEU A 29 -1.25 6.06 -32.10
C LEU A 29 -0.13 5.18 -31.51
N ALA A 30 0.87 4.83 -32.32
CA ALA A 30 2.05 4.10 -31.85
C ALA A 30 2.83 4.91 -30.81
N HIS A 31 3.05 6.19 -31.05
CA HIS A 31 3.70 7.07 -30.09
C HIS A 31 2.91 7.17 -28.78
N ALA A 32 1.58 7.31 -28.83
CA ALA A 32 0.73 7.32 -27.66
C ALA A 32 0.80 6.01 -26.86
N ALA A 33 0.86 4.87 -27.54
CA ALA A 33 1.01 3.57 -26.89
C ALA A 33 2.38 3.44 -26.19
N ASN A 34 3.45 3.95 -26.79
CA ASN A 34 4.77 3.97 -26.16
C ASN A 34 4.80 4.90 -24.94
N LEU A 35 4.25 6.11 -25.05
CA LEU A 35 4.13 7.02 -23.91
C LEU A 35 3.38 6.37 -22.74
N ARG A 36 2.29 5.64 -23.01
CA ARG A 36 1.56 4.94 -21.96
C ARG A 36 2.43 3.90 -21.24
N LYS A 37 3.27 3.16 -21.96
CA LYS A 37 4.21 2.19 -21.37
C LYS A 37 5.27 2.88 -20.53
N GLU A 38 5.86 3.95 -21.06
CA GLU A 38 6.87 4.76 -20.35
C GLU A 38 6.29 5.35 -19.06
N ILE A 39 5.08 5.91 -19.11
CA ILE A 39 4.38 6.43 -17.93
C ILE A 39 4.15 5.32 -16.91
N GLY A 40 3.70 4.13 -17.34
CA GLY A 40 3.52 2.99 -16.44
C GLY A 40 4.82 2.61 -15.73
N ALA A 41 5.91 2.44 -16.48
CA ALA A 41 7.21 2.10 -15.91
C ALA A 41 7.73 3.16 -14.94
N LEU A 42 7.54 4.46 -15.27
CA LEU A 42 7.93 5.56 -14.38
C LEU A 42 7.09 5.58 -13.09
N LEU A 43 5.80 5.28 -13.17
CA LEU A 43 4.94 5.19 -11.99
C LEU A 43 5.34 4.01 -11.10
N ASP A 44 5.62 2.85 -11.68
CA ASP A 44 6.08 1.68 -10.93
C ASP A 44 7.40 1.96 -10.21
N GLN A 45 8.36 2.55 -10.91
CA GLN A 45 9.63 2.96 -10.31
C GLN A 45 9.43 3.98 -9.19
N TRP A 46 8.59 5.00 -9.41
CA TRP A 46 8.31 6.01 -8.40
C TRP A 46 7.67 5.40 -7.14
N MET A 47 6.76 4.44 -7.29
CA MET A 47 6.13 3.74 -6.16
C MET A 47 7.17 2.95 -5.35
N GLU A 48 8.06 2.21 -6.00
CA GLU A 48 9.10 1.41 -5.33
C GLU A 48 10.05 2.29 -4.51
N GLU A 49 10.50 3.40 -5.10
CA GLU A 49 11.38 4.37 -4.41
C GLU A 49 10.68 5.00 -3.20
N ASN A 50 9.37 5.33 -3.32
CA ASN A 50 8.60 5.85 -2.19
C ASN A 50 8.40 4.80 -1.09
N ALA A 51 8.08 3.56 -1.45
CA ALA A 51 7.93 2.46 -0.50
C ALA A 51 9.24 2.22 0.27
N SER A 52 10.37 2.19 -0.46
CA SER A 52 11.70 2.07 0.13
C SER A 52 12.03 3.23 1.08
N ALA A 53 11.71 4.47 0.71
CA ALA A 53 11.89 5.63 1.58
C ALA A 53 11.02 5.55 2.86
N MET A 54 9.78 5.09 2.74
CA MET A 54 8.89 4.88 3.88
C MET A 54 9.39 3.77 4.81
N LEU A 55 9.89 2.65 4.26
CA LEU A 55 10.51 1.58 5.03
C LEU A 55 11.77 2.05 5.74
N ALA A 56 12.63 2.80 5.05
CA ALA A 56 13.81 3.39 5.66
C ALA A 56 13.43 4.29 6.83
N ARG A 57 12.44 5.19 6.64
CA ARG A 57 11.92 6.04 7.72
C ARG A 57 11.37 5.21 8.89
N TRP A 58 10.58 4.19 8.62
CA TRP A 58 10.04 3.33 9.67
C TRP A 58 11.16 2.63 10.47
N LEU A 59 12.20 2.12 9.81
CA LEU A 59 13.36 1.52 10.47
C LEU A 59 14.12 2.54 11.34
N ILE A 60 14.24 3.78 10.89
CA ILE A 60 14.80 4.89 11.68
C ILE A 60 13.98 5.09 12.96
N GLU A 61 12.66 5.12 12.84
CA GLU A 61 11.78 5.29 14.00
C GLU A 61 11.84 4.08 14.96
N GLN A 62 11.97 2.85 14.44
CA GLN A 62 12.08 1.66 15.29
C GLN A 62 13.41 1.61 16.06
N ARG A 63 14.54 1.96 15.43
CA ARG A 63 15.86 1.98 16.10
C ARG A 63 16.00 3.12 17.11
N GLU A 64 15.15 4.13 17.06
CA GLU A 64 15.08 5.22 18.05
C GLU A 64 14.19 4.86 19.25
N ARG A 65 13.36 3.80 19.15
CA ARG A 65 12.50 3.30 20.23
C ARG A 65 13.16 2.38 21.30
N PRO A 66 14.38 1.81 21.16
CA PRO A 66 15.01 1.07 22.24
C PRO A 66 15.75 2.05 23.15
N HIS A 67 15.09 2.45 24.25
CA HIS A 67 15.70 2.74 25.56
C HIS A 67 14.66 3.08 26.65
N ARG A 68 13.37 3.29 26.32
CA ARG A 68 12.34 3.63 27.33
C ARG A 68 11.66 2.45 28.03
N ALA A 69 12.06 1.21 27.74
CA ALA A 69 11.46 0.01 28.32
C ALA A 69 12.39 -0.77 29.26
N SER A 70 13.51 -0.19 29.72
CA SER A 70 14.45 -0.85 30.64
C SER A 70 14.72 -0.05 31.92
N GLU A 71 13.73 0.70 32.40
CA GLU A 71 13.73 1.31 33.74
C GLU A 71 12.54 0.81 34.58
N HIS A 72 12.38 -0.51 34.65
CA HIS A 72 11.60 -1.14 35.72
C HIS A 72 12.37 -2.35 36.25
N THR A 73 13.57 -2.11 36.79
CA THR A 73 14.18 -3.04 37.75
C THR A 73 14.39 -2.31 39.06
N THR A 74 13.57 -2.71 40.03
CA THR A 74 13.86 -2.78 41.47
C THR A 74 14.12 -1.46 42.21
N SER A 75 13.20 -1.08 43.12
CA SER A 75 13.52 -0.65 44.50
C SER A 75 12.26 -0.44 45.36
N GLY A 76 12.22 -1.10 46.52
CA GLY A 76 11.26 -0.90 47.63
C GLY A 76 9.97 -1.73 47.50
N ASP A 77 9.56 -2.60 48.43
CA ASP A 77 9.84 -2.64 49.86
C ASP A 77 9.71 -4.05 50.44
N LEU A 78 10.45 -4.22 51.54
CA LEU A 78 10.63 -5.43 52.31
C LEU A 78 9.33 -5.92 52.99
N PHE A 79 9.19 -7.25 53.08
CA PHE A 79 8.39 -8.00 54.04
C PHE A 79 8.45 -7.39 55.47
N PRO A 80 7.41 -7.49 56.34
CA PRO A 80 7.09 -8.80 56.91
C PRO A 80 5.65 -9.07 57.41
N ALA A 81 5.44 -10.36 57.71
CA ALA A 81 4.63 -10.91 58.80
C ALA A 81 3.19 -11.39 58.52
N SER A 82 3.02 -12.68 58.84
CA SER A 82 1.89 -13.28 59.58
C SER A 82 0.60 -13.62 58.83
N GLY A 83 0.48 -14.91 58.51
CA GLY A 83 -0.57 -15.80 59.04
C GLY A 83 -2.03 -15.60 58.61
N HIS A 84 -2.63 -16.74 58.24
CA HIS A 84 -4.06 -17.09 58.28
C HIS A 84 -4.83 -17.15 56.94
N SER A 85 -5.68 -18.16 56.91
CA SER A 85 -6.29 -18.84 55.76
C SER A 85 -7.47 -18.11 55.09
N ALA A 86 -7.59 -18.33 53.77
CA ALA A 86 -8.82 -18.46 52.95
C ALA A 86 -9.68 -17.19 52.67
N PRO A 87 -10.73 -17.28 51.82
CA PRO A 87 -10.68 -17.22 50.34
C PRO A 87 -11.60 -16.12 49.75
N ASN A 88 -11.56 -15.96 48.41
CA ASN A 88 -12.48 -15.17 47.56
C ASN A 88 -12.53 -13.64 47.77
N CYS A 89 -11.84 -12.92 46.87
CA CYS A 89 -12.31 -11.64 46.36
C CYS A 89 -12.05 -11.60 44.86
N VAL A 90 -13.13 -11.60 44.07
CA VAL A 90 -13.11 -11.30 42.65
C VAL A 90 -13.12 -9.77 42.50
N PRO A 91 -12.18 -9.15 41.76
CA PRO A 91 -12.44 -7.90 41.11
C PRO A 91 -12.68 -8.17 39.62
N SER A 92 -13.95 -8.03 39.26
CA SER A 92 -14.38 -7.80 37.89
C SER A 92 -13.66 -6.60 37.29
N SER A 93 -13.57 -6.57 35.96
CA SER A 93 -13.21 -5.44 35.07
C SER A 93 -11.74 -5.36 34.62
N GLY A 94 -11.34 -6.28 33.74
CA GLY A 94 -10.24 -6.07 32.80
C GLY A 94 -10.80 -5.74 31.40
N PRO A 95 -10.26 -4.74 30.67
CA PRO A 95 -10.81 -4.29 29.40
C PRO A 95 -10.70 -5.38 28.32
N HIS A 96 -11.77 -5.45 27.53
CA HIS A 96 -12.02 -6.35 26.42
C HIS A 96 -10.81 -6.60 25.53
N SER A 97 -10.46 -7.88 25.38
CA SER A 97 -9.60 -8.38 24.31
C SER A 97 -10.37 -8.28 23.00
N VAL A 98 -10.15 -7.21 22.23
CA VAL A 98 -10.66 -7.07 20.86
C VAL A 98 -9.73 -7.84 19.92
N SER A 99 -10.09 -9.08 19.61
CA SER A 99 -9.54 -9.74 18.42
C SER A 99 -10.38 -9.33 17.22
N ASP A 100 -9.90 -8.38 16.45
CA ASP A 100 -10.45 -8.06 15.14
C ASP A 100 -10.16 -9.22 14.17
N ASN A 101 -11.15 -10.07 13.93
CA ASN A 101 -11.12 -11.06 12.85
C ASN A 101 -11.27 -10.34 11.49
N VAL A 102 -10.22 -9.68 11.02
CA VAL A 102 -10.11 -9.13 9.67
C VAL A 102 -9.63 -10.23 8.72
N PHE A 103 -10.45 -11.26 8.49
CA PHE A 103 -10.47 -12.08 7.26
C PHE A 103 -11.49 -13.22 7.41
N ALA A 104 -12.77 -12.93 7.23
CA ALA A 104 -13.77 -13.96 6.99
C ALA A 104 -14.89 -13.41 6.11
N ASP A 105 -14.55 -13.07 4.87
CA ASP A 105 -15.54 -13.06 3.80
C ASP A 105 -14.90 -13.66 2.54
N ARG A 106 -15.02 -14.99 2.42
CA ARG A 106 -14.75 -15.72 1.18
C ARG A 106 -16.12 -16.07 0.61
N PRO A 107 -16.64 -15.34 -0.39
CA PRO A 107 -17.83 -15.79 -1.06
C PRO A 107 -17.50 -17.09 -1.80
N ALA A 108 -18.18 -18.16 -1.41
CA ALA A 108 -18.20 -19.42 -2.10
C ALA A 108 -18.78 -19.21 -3.50
N HIS A 109 -17.93 -19.18 -4.53
CA HIS A 109 -18.41 -19.27 -5.89
C HIS A 109 -18.89 -20.70 -6.16
N SER A 110 -20.21 -20.80 -6.35
CA SER A 110 -20.95 -21.99 -6.74
C SER A 110 -20.29 -22.73 -7.91
N ALA A 111 -20.03 -24.02 -7.71
CA ALA A 111 -19.76 -24.95 -8.78
C ALA A 111 -21.04 -25.13 -9.61
N VAL A 112 -21.13 -24.45 -10.76
CA VAL A 112 -22.12 -24.78 -11.79
C VAL A 112 -21.64 -26.03 -12.50
N ILE A 113 -22.21 -27.17 -12.10
CA ILE A 113 -22.06 -28.44 -12.80
C ILE A 113 -22.82 -28.34 -14.13
N ARG A 114 -22.05 -28.29 -15.22
CA ARG A 114 -22.53 -28.38 -16.60
C ARG A 114 -22.91 -29.84 -16.87
N GLY A 115 -24.20 -30.17 -16.81
CA GLY A 115 -24.71 -31.46 -17.28
C GLY A 115 -24.78 -31.51 -18.80
N PRO A 116 -24.43 -32.64 -19.45
CA PRO A 116 -24.73 -32.89 -20.85
C PRO A 116 -25.91 -33.85 -21.00
N ALA A 117 -26.90 -33.46 -21.81
CA ALA A 117 -27.66 -34.27 -22.77
C ALA A 117 -28.82 -33.44 -23.34
#